data_AF-A0A650EJJ8-F1
#
_entry.id   AF-A0A650EJJ8-F1
#
_cell.length_a   1.000
_cell.length_b   1.000
_cell.length_c   1.000
_cell.angle_alpha   90.00
_cell.angle_beta   90.00
_cell.angle_gamma   90.00
#
_symmetry.space_group_name_H-M   'P 1'
#
loop_
_entity.id
_entity.type
_entity.pdbx_description
1 polymer ?
#
loop_
_entity_poly.entity_id
_entity_poly.type
_entity_poly.pdbx_seq_one_letter_code
_entity_poly.pdbx_strand_id
1 'polypeptide(L)' 'MMTKEVNEWIRRVETGNYSSWEIMEEFAHFAKYLTKEELEQIKKRIGKSIKH' A
#
# COMPACT_ATOMS: atom_id res chain seq x y z
N MET A 1 -0.42 10.73 8.51
CA MET A 1 -0.41 9.71 9.57
C MET A 1 -0.89 8.41 8.95
N MET A 2 -0.05 7.36 8.91
CA MET A 2 -0.48 6.10 8.29
C MET A 2 -1.57 5.44 9.12
N THR A 3 -2.78 5.35 8.55
CA THR A 3 -3.91 4.70 9.20
C THR A 3 -3.70 3.19 9.30
N LYS A 4 -4.50 2.54 10.14
CA LYS A 4 -4.48 1.07 10.24
C LYS A 4 -4.78 0.39 8.90
N GLU A 5 -5.68 0.98 8.11
CA GLU A 5 -6.08 0.53 6.78
C GLU A 5 -4.90 0.46 5.81
N VAL A 6 -4.09 1.52 5.73
CA VAL A 6 -2.89 1.55 4.87
C VAL A 6 -1.84 0.53 5.33
N ASN A 7 -1.63 0.38 6.65
CA ASN A 7 -0.67 -0.61 7.17
C ASN A 7 -1.12 -2.05 6.90
N GLU A 8 -2.41 -2.32 7.01
CA GLU A 8 -2.97 -3.63 6.70
C GLU A 8 -2.84 -3.94 5.21
N TRP A 9 -3.16 -2.97 4.34
CA TRP A 9 -2.96 -3.09 2.90
C TRP A 9 -1.49 -3.36 2.54
N ILE A 10 -0.53 -2.65 3.14
CA ILE A 10 0.90 -2.92 2.90
C ILE A 10 1.27 -4.35 3.28
N ARG A 11 0.85 -4.82 4.46
CA ARG A 11 1.12 -6.22 4.89
C ARG A 11 0.52 -7.24 3.93
N ARG A 12 -0.71 -6.98 3.46
CA ARG A 12 -1.42 -7.81 2.49
C ARG A 12 -0.64 -7.91 1.17
N VAL A 13 -0.19 -6.76 0.64
CA VAL A 13 0.69 -6.68 -0.54
C VAL A 13 1.99 -7.46 -0.34
N GLU A 14 2.62 -7.33 0.83
CA GLU A 14 3.87 -8.03 1.17
C GLU A 14 3.70 -9.55 1.24
N THR A 15 2.56 -10.03 1.75
CA THR A 15 2.27 -11.47 1.85
C THR A 15 1.91 -12.13 0.51
N GLY A 16 1.70 -11.34 -0.56
CA GLY A 16 1.39 -11.86 -1.90
C GLY A 16 0.06 -12.59 -2.03
N ASN A 17 -0.80 -12.54 -1.00
CA ASN A 17 -2.02 -13.34 -0.92
C ASN A 17 -3.26 -12.62 -1.48
N TYR A 18 -3.11 -11.90 -2.60
CA TYR A 18 -4.16 -11.08 -3.22
C TYR A 18 -4.05 -11.05 -4.74
N SER A 19 -5.18 -10.87 -5.41
CA SER A 19 -5.19 -10.53 -6.83
C SER A 19 -4.64 -9.11 -7.03
N SER A 20 -3.84 -8.92 -8.10
CA SER A 20 -3.34 -7.59 -8.46
C SER A 20 -4.45 -6.55 -8.65
N TRP A 21 -5.66 -7.00 -8.97
CA TRP A 21 -6.84 -6.14 -9.11
C TRP A 21 -7.35 -5.60 -7.76
N GLU A 22 -7.48 -6.47 -6.76
CA GLU A 22 -7.96 -6.11 -5.42
C GLU A 22 -7.02 -5.12 -4.74
N ILE A 23 -5.70 -5.33 -4.91
CA ILE A 23 -4.67 -4.41 -4.40
C ILE A 23 -4.85 -3.01 -4.99
N MET A 24 -5.12 -2.92 -6.30
CA MET A 24 -5.25 -1.64 -7.00
C MET A 24 -6.56 -0.92 -6.63
N GLU A 25 -7.64 -1.67 -6.42
CA GLU A 25 -8.92 -1.12 -6.00
C GLU A 25 -8.86 -0.55 -4.57
N GLU A 26 -8.30 -1.31 -3.62
CA GLU A 26 -8.08 -0.83 -2.25
C GLU A 26 -7.16 0.40 -2.24
N PHE A 27 -6.07 0.36 -3.04
CA PHE A 27 -5.17 1.51 -3.18
C PHE A 27 -5.91 2.75 -3.69
N ALA A 28 -6.70 2.64 -4.76
CA ALA A 28 -7.45 3.76 -5.30
C ALA A 28 -8.46 4.34 -4.28
N HIS A 29 -9.04 3.48 -3.43
CA HIS A 29 -10.00 3.88 -2.41
C HIS A 29 -9.40 4.81 -1.35
N PHE A 30 -8.22 4.47 -0.80
CA PHE A 30 -7.58 5.28 0.24
C PHE A 30 -6.60 6.33 -0.31
N ALA A 31 -6.02 6.14 -1.50
CA ALA A 31 -5.01 7.04 -2.06
C ALA A 31 -5.52 8.48 -2.27
N LYS A 32 -6.82 8.65 -2.52
CA LYS A 32 -7.47 9.97 -2.64
C LYS A 32 -7.41 10.80 -1.35
N TYR A 33 -7.17 10.16 -0.21
CA TYR A 33 -7.05 10.79 1.10
C TYR A 33 -5.60 10.96 1.57
N LEU A 34 -4.63 10.52 0.76
CA LEU A 34 -3.21 10.59 1.10
C LEU A 34 -2.55 11.79 0.44
N THR A 35 -1.63 12.39 1.19
CA THR A 35 -0.72 13.39 0.64
C THR A 35 0.36 12.73 -0.23
N LYS A 36 1.01 13.55 -1.06
CA LYS A 36 2.14 13.10 -1.89
C LYS A 36 3.26 12.46 -1.05
N GLU A 37 3.59 13.04 0.10
CA GLU A 37 4.61 12.50 1.01
C GLU A 37 4.22 11.13 1.55
N GLU A 38 2.96 10.92 1.91
CA GLU A 38 2.46 9.63 2.38
C GLU A 38 2.50 8.56 1.28
N LEU A 39 2.12 8.92 0.04
CA LEU A 39 2.25 8.04 -1.11
C LEU A 39 3.70 7.66 -1.39
N GLU A 40 4.64 8.60 -1.26
CA GLU A 40 6.08 8.31 -1.40
C GLU A 40 6.60 7.37 -0.31
N GLN A 41 6.13 7.52 0.94
CA GLN A 41 6.47 6.60 2.02
C GLN A 41 5.97 5.18 1.77
N ILE A 42 4.72 5.04 1.29
CA ILE A 42 4.13 3.75 0.93
C ILE A 42 4.93 3.09 -0.20
N LYS A 43 5.23 3.84 -1.27
CA LYS A 43 6.05 3.36 -2.39
C LYS A 43 7.43 2.88 -1.92
N LYS A 44 8.08 3.63 -1.02
CA LYS A 44 9.38 3.24 -0.44
C LYS A 44 9.28 1.95 0.40
N ARG A 45 8.21 1.75 1.16
CA ARG A 45 7.99 0.53 1.95
C ARG A 45 7.82 -0.68 1.04
N ILE A 46 6.87 -0.63 0.12
CA ILE A 46 6.60 -1.75 -0.81
C ILE A 46 7.82 -2.07 -1.68
N GLY A 47 8.51 -1.04 -2.20
CA GLY A 47 9.70 -1.23 -3.02
C GLY A 47 10.89 -1.85 -2.26
N LYS A 48 10.93 -1.75 -0.91
CA LYS A 48 11.90 -2.49 -0.10
C LYS A 48 11.48 -3.95 0.09
N SER A 49 10.20 -4.20 0.29
CA SER A 49 9.68 -5.54 0.60
C SER A 49 9.63 -6.48 -0.62
N ILE A 50 9.44 -5.95 -1.84
CA ILE A 50 9.42 -6.75 -3.09
C ILE A 50 10.83 -7.08 -3.61
N LYS A 51 11.86 -6.36 -3.17
CA LYS A 51 13.24 -6.53 -3.68
C LYS A 51 14.01 -7.70 -3.05
N HIS A 52 13.38 -8.50 -2.20
CA HIS A 52 14.03 -9.53 -1.41
C HIS A 52 13.54 -10.94 -1.71
#